data_AF-A0A8J4X3H3-F1
#
_entry.id   AF-A0A8J4X3H3-F1
#
_cell.length_a   1.000
_cell.length_b   1.000
_cell.length_c   1.000
_cell.angle_alpha   90.00
_cell.angle_beta   90.00
_cell.angle_gamma   90.00
#
_symmetry.space_group_name_H-M   'P 1'
#
loop_
_entity.id
_entity.type
_entity.pdbx_description
1 polymer ?
#
loop_
_entity_poly.entity_id
_entity_poly.type
_entity_poly.pdbx_seq_one_letter_code
_entity_poly.pdbx_strand_id
1 'polypeptide(L)'
;MALIPSQILRVAILLSYFSIICNYKAIDMPAHQTYGGSWKFLTFIDLVIQAVFFGVCVLTDLSSLLMKGTASMEQERQLRKLIGLRDWMMAVLAFPVGVFVVTMFWILYLYDRDLVYPRLLDNFIPQWLNHGMHTTVLPFILIEMRTTRHFYPSRLCGLLAVCSFCVGYVLWMCWVYNVTGVWVYPFLEHIDTLARAVFFILLTALTSVYYIMGVYLLGKFAQRKLQEMQERETAEYIAQARRQFHFESNQRTCNMTVLSLLPTLREAIIHHLNSESLTALLKSRPANKLEIWEDLKTISFTRSIVAVYSTCMLVVLLRVQLNIIGGYLYLDNSLSKNGTTPLAPPEVQQKYLSSIQHLLGDGLIELITVVKKAVQEILGPISLKQSMSLQELEQHIFHIRQLVEENSDPSRFRALSCYMMPDEENPLPEQACGLMESDETTIKLLNETRDMLENPDFTTILSACLNKGFSRFLDNMAEFFCPNTQADPTLSNSHKGLLHVSLPLAKIIPITNGQIHSICSETPSQFVQ
;
A
#
# COMPACT_ATOMS: atom_id res chain seq x y z
N MET A 1 -3.80 -22.54 5.57
CA MET A 1 -3.24 -23.33 6.70
C MET A 1 -2.46 -22.39 7.58
N ALA A 2 -2.86 -22.22 8.84
CA ALA A 2 -2.08 -21.42 9.80
C ALA A 2 -0.73 -22.12 10.01
N LEU A 3 0.36 -21.49 9.55
CA LEU A 3 1.70 -21.99 9.83
C LEU A 3 1.95 -21.88 11.35
N ILE A 4 2.31 -22.99 11.99
CA ILE A 4 2.79 -22.98 13.37
C ILE A 4 4.01 -22.04 13.43
N PRO A 5 4.04 -21.04 14.33
CA PRO A 5 5.20 -20.18 14.51
C PRO A 5 6.48 -21.00 14.73
N SER A 6 7.57 -20.67 14.04
CA SER A 6 8.85 -21.41 14.13
C SER A 6 9.37 -21.53 15.57
N GLN A 7 9.08 -20.54 16.41
CA GLN A 7 9.41 -20.52 17.83
C GLN A 7 8.74 -21.67 18.61
N ILE A 8 7.44 -21.89 18.38
CA ILE A 8 6.69 -22.98 19.04
C ILE A 8 7.22 -24.34 18.58
N LEU A 9 7.53 -24.45 17.29
CA LEU A 9 8.06 -25.66 16.70
C LEU A 9 9.41 -26.07 17.32
N ARG A 10 10.32 -25.12 17.54
CA ARG A 10 11.62 -25.37 18.19
C ARG A 10 11.48 -25.83 19.63
N VAL A 11 10.56 -25.24 20.40
CA VAL A 11 10.27 -25.68 21.78
C VAL A 11 9.74 -27.11 21.77
N ALA A 12 8.81 -27.45 20.88
CA ALA A 12 8.29 -28.81 20.76
C ALA A 12 9.39 -29.83 20.40
N ILE A 13 10.27 -29.48 19.46
CA ILE A 13 11.42 -30.33 19.08
C ILE A 13 12.38 -30.51 20.26
N LEU A 14 12.70 -29.43 20.99
CA LEU A 14 13.57 -29.50 22.17
C LEU A 14 13.00 -30.43 23.24
N LEU A 15 11.70 -30.31 23.55
CA LEU A 15 11.01 -31.17 24.50
C LEU A 15 11.00 -32.64 24.04
N SER A 16 10.87 -32.89 22.74
CA SER A 16 10.98 -34.22 22.16
C SER A 16 12.36 -34.84 22.42
N TYR A 17 13.45 -34.08 22.19
CA TYR A 17 14.80 -34.55 22.51
C TYR A 17 15.01 -34.82 23.99
N PHE A 18 14.51 -33.96 24.88
CA PHE A 18 14.56 -34.23 26.32
C PHE A 18 13.81 -35.52 26.68
N SER A 19 12.62 -35.74 26.11
CA SER A 19 11.87 -36.97 26.32
C SER A 19 12.66 -38.20 25.87
N ILE A 20 13.26 -38.18 24.67
CA ILE A 20 14.07 -39.28 24.13
C ILE A 20 15.28 -39.56 25.04
N ILE A 21 16.02 -38.53 25.43
CA ILE A 21 17.22 -38.66 26.28
C ILE A 21 16.85 -39.21 27.67
N CYS A 22 15.78 -38.69 28.29
CA CYS A 22 15.32 -39.15 29.59
C CYS A 22 14.87 -40.61 29.56
N ASN A 23 14.06 -41.00 28.57
CA ASN A 23 13.62 -42.38 28.40
C ASN A 23 14.80 -43.32 28.14
N TYR A 24 15.76 -42.93 27.29
CA TYR A 24 16.94 -43.74 27.03
C TYR A 24 17.81 -43.94 28.29
N LYS A 25 18.03 -42.89 29.08
CA LYS A 25 18.78 -43.01 30.35
C LYS A 25 18.04 -43.79 31.44
N ALA A 26 16.71 -43.82 31.40
CA ALA A 26 15.91 -44.58 32.36
C ALA A 26 15.98 -46.10 32.14
N ILE A 27 16.43 -46.54 30.95
CA ILE A 27 16.61 -47.96 30.65
C ILE A 27 17.89 -48.47 31.33
N ASP A 28 17.72 -49.46 32.21
CA ASP A 28 18.83 -50.17 32.83
C ASP A 28 19.41 -51.21 31.86
N MET A 29 20.45 -50.82 31.13
CA MET A 29 21.18 -51.70 30.21
C MET A 29 22.57 -51.99 30.77
N PRO A 30 23.05 -53.25 30.74
CA PRO A 30 24.41 -53.60 31.14
C PRO A 30 25.48 -52.77 30.42
N ALA A 31 25.23 -52.42 29.16
CA ALA A 31 26.11 -51.57 28.36
C ALA A 31 26.33 -50.16 28.95
N HIS A 32 25.36 -49.61 29.69
CA HIS A 32 25.48 -48.30 30.36
C HIS A 32 26.43 -48.32 31.55
N GLN A 33 26.63 -49.50 32.16
CA GLN A 33 27.46 -49.67 33.35
C GLN A 33 28.95 -49.92 33.00
N THR A 34 29.25 -50.08 31.71
CA THR A 34 30.63 -50.24 31.21
C THR A 34 31.37 -48.90 31.08
N TYR A 35 32.70 -48.94 31.01
CA TYR A 35 33.53 -47.74 30.83
C TYR A 35 33.08 -46.90 29.63
N GLY A 36 32.95 -45.59 29.83
CA GLY A 36 32.41 -44.65 28.84
C GLY A 36 30.88 -44.55 28.79
N GLY A 37 30.14 -45.48 29.41
CA GLY A 37 28.68 -45.46 29.51
C GLY A 37 27.98 -45.24 28.18
N SER A 38 26.91 -44.44 28.16
CA SER A 38 26.22 -44.04 26.92
C SER A 38 27.06 -43.13 26.01
N TRP A 39 28.04 -42.41 26.56
CA TRP A 39 28.89 -41.46 25.83
C TRP A 39 29.90 -42.11 24.90
N LYS A 40 30.04 -43.44 24.94
CA LYS A 40 30.80 -44.17 23.93
C LYS A 40 30.10 -44.21 22.57
N PHE A 41 28.78 -44.05 22.53
CA PHE A 41 28.00 -44.17 21.29
C PHE A 41 27.77 -42.80 20.61
N LEU A 42 28.13 -42.71 19.33
CA LEU A 42 27.92 -41.48 18.53
C LEU A 42 26.45 -41.04 18.49
N THR A 43 25.50 -41.98 18.45
CA THR A 43 24.07 -41.66 18.47
C THR A 43 23.67 -40.90 19.72
N PHE A 44 24.19 -41.28 20.89
CA PHE A 44 23.88 -40.58 22.12
C PHE A 44 24.52 -39.18 22.13
N ILE A 45 25.76 -39.06 21.65
CA ILE A 45 26.44 -37.77 21.48
C ILE A 45 25.65 -36.86 20.54
N ASP A 46 25.18 -37.37 19.40
CA ASP A 46 24.38 -36.62 18.44
C ASP A 46 23.06 -36.14 19.07
N LEU A 47 22.32 -36.99 19.78
CA LEU A 47 21.09 -36.56 20.48
C LEU A 47 21.34 -35.41 21.46
N VAL A 48 22.46 -35.44 22.18
CA VAL A 48 22.85 -34.32 23.05
C VAL A 48 23.19 -33.09 22.22
N ILE A 49 23.95 -33.22 21.13
CA ILE A 49 24.25 -32.10 20.21
C ILE A 49 22.95 -31.48 19.70
N GLN A 50 21.98 -32.29 19.26
CA GLN A 50 20.68 -31.80 18.78
C GLN A 50 19.90 -31.09 19.90
N ALA A 51 19.83 -31.67 21.10
CA ALA A 51 19.14 -31.05 22.23
C ALA A 51 19.77 -29.70 22.61
N VAL A 52 21.11 -29.63 22.68
CA VAL A 52 21.82 -28.38 22.96
C VAL A 52 21.59 -27.37 21.84
N PHE A 53 21.65 -27.79 20.58
CA PHE A 53 21.40 -26.92 19.43
C PHE A 53 19.99 -26.31 19.47
N PHE A 54 18.95 -27.12 19.63
CA PHE A 54 17.57 -26.60 19.75
C PHE A 54 17.36 -25.80 21.03
N GLY A 55 18.09 -26.10 22.12
CA GLY A 55 18.17 -25.26 23.31
C GLY A 55 18.70 -23.86 23.00
N VAL A 56 19.80 -23.77 22.25
CA VAL A 56 20.36 -22.49 21.77
C VAL A 56 19.38 -21.77 20.84
N CYS A 57 18.66 -22.48 19.96
CA CYS A 57 17.62 -21.89 19.12
C CYS A 57 16.50 -21.24 19.97
N VAL A 58 15.97 -21.96 20.96
CA VAL A 58 14.92 -21.46 21.87
C VAL A 58 15.43 -20.28 22.70
N LEU A 59 16.66 -20.34 23.21
CA LEU A 59 17.27 -19.22 23.93
C LEU A 59 17.45 -17.98 23.05
N THR A 60 17.80 -18.18 21.78
CA THR A 60 17.91 -17.10 20.78
C THR A 60 16.55 -16.45 20.55
N ASP A 61 15.50 -17.25 20.39
CA ASP A 61 14.15 -16.75 20.17
C ASP A 61 13.63 -15.98 21.39
N LEU A 62 13.79 -16.54 22.60
CA LEU A 62 13.40 -15.88 23.84
C LEU A 62 14.13 -14.55 24.03
N SER A 63 15.45 -14.53 23.80
CA SER A 63 16.26 -13.32 23.88
C SER A 63 15.80 -12.27 22.87
N SER A 64 15.48 -12.68 21.64
CA SER A 64 14.99 -11.75 20.60
C SER A 64 13.62 -11.16 20.90
N LEU A 65 12.73 -11.94 21.55
CA LEU A 65 11.40 -11.49 21.96
C LEU A 65 11.48 -10.50 23.12
N LEU A 66 12.29 -10.79 24.13
CA LEU A 66 12.50 -9.92 25.29
C LEU A 66 13.14 -8.57 24.91
N MET A 67 13.86 -8.51 23.80
CA MET A 67 14.54 -7.30 23.31
C MET A 67 13.63 -6.34 22.54
N LYS A 68 12.40 -6.72 22.16
CA LYS A 68 11.46 -5.81 21.46
C LYS A 68 10.94 -4.74 22.42
N GLY A 69 11.71 -3.65 22.57
CA GLY A 69 11.24 -2.39 23.18
C GLY A 69 12.21 -1.67 24.12
N THR A 70 13.29 -2.31 24.59
CA THR A 70 14.16 -1.75 25.66
C THR A 70 15.62 -2.27 25.64
N ALA A 71 16.17 -2.64 24.49
CA ALA A 71 17.48 -3.32 24.44
C ALA A 71 18.68 -2.40 24.74
N SER A 72 19.52 -2.81 25.70
CA SER A 72 20.87 -2.26 25.92
C SER A 72 21.84 -2.75 24.84
N MET A 73 22.83 -1.92 24.47
CA MET A 73 23.90 -2.26 23.51
C MET A 73 24.64 -3.56 23.85
N GLU A 74 24.79 -3.87 25.15
CA GLU A 74 25.43 -5.12 25.58
C GLU A 74 24.54 -6.34 25.30
N GLN A 75 23.22 -6.23 25.49
CA GLN A 75 22.29 -7.33 25.21
C GLN A 75 22.24 -7.66 23.71
N GLU A 76 22.29 -6.65 22.83
CA GLU A 76 22.43 -6.90 21.39
C GLU A 76 23.71 -7.64 21.02
N ARG A 77 24.83 -7.29 21.67
CA ARG A 77 26.11 -7.97 21.45
C ARG A 77 26.01 -9.43 21.87
N GLN A 78 25.37 -9.73 23.00
CA GLN A 78 25.16 -11.10 23.46
C GLN A 78 24.23 -11.88 22.51
N LEU A 79 23.15 -11.26 22.02
CA LEU A 79 22.27 -11.89 21.03
C LEU A 79 23.03 -12.23 19.73
N ARG A 80 23.88 -11.32 19.23
CA ARG A 80 24.71 -11.59 18.04
C ARG A 80 25.66 -12.78 18.25
N LYS A 81 26.28 -12.90 19.43
CA LYS A 81 27.12 -14.05 19.77
C LYS A 81 26.30 -15.35 19.83
N LEU A 82 25.10 -15.29 20.41
CA LEU A 82 24.21 -16.45 20.52
C LEU A 82 23.72 -16.93 19.15
N ILE A 83 23.36 -16.01 18.25
CA ILE A 83 23.04 -16.29 16.85
C ILE A 83 24.25 -16.92 16.13
N GLY A 84 25.44 -16.36 16.33
CA GLY A 84 26.68 -16.91 15.77
C GLY A 84 26.97 -18.34 16.26
N LEU A 85 26.78 -18.60 17.57
CA LEU A 85 26.93 -19.93 18.15
C LEU A 85 25.91 -20.92 17.55
N ARG A 86 24.64 -20.52 17.48
CA ARG A 86 23.55 -21.31 16.89
C ARG A 86 23.91 -21.73 15.47
N ASP A 87 24.31 -20.77 14.63
CA ASP A 87 24.58 -21.03 13.22
C ASP A 87 25.85 -21.86 13.01
N TRP A 88 26.87 -21.64 13.84
CA TRP A 88 28.08 -22.48 13.85
C TRP A 88 27.77 -23.91 14.25
N MET A 89 27.00 -24.12 15.33
CA MET A 89 26.58 -25.44 15.78
C MET A 89 25.75 -26.17 14.72
N MET A 90 24.82 -25.47 14.07
CA MET A 90 24.03 -26.02 12.97
C MET A 90 24.92 -26.54 11.84
N ALA A 91 25.87 -25.70 11.42
CA ALA A 91 26.73 -25.96 10.28
C ALA A 91 27.74 -27.09 10.55
N VAL A 92 28.40 -27.06 11.71
CA VAL A 92 29.58 -27.91 12.00
C VAL A 92 29.21 -29.20 12.72
N LEU A 93 28.17 -29.18 13.55
CA LEU A 93 27.83 -30.30 14.42
C LEU A 93 26.47 -30.88 14.05
N ALA A 94 25.38 -30.15 14.29
CA ALA A 94 24.03 -30.69 14.24
C ALA A 94 23.69 -31.31 12.88
N PHE A 95 23.91 -30.59 11.77
CA PHE A 95 23.60 -31.10 10.43
C PHE A 95 24.50 -32.26 9.98
N PRO A 96 25.85 -32.10 9.88
CA PRO A 96 26.70 -33.15 9.33
C PRO A 96 26.74 -34.41 10.20
N VAL A 97 26.74 -34.27 11.54
CA VAL A 97 26.74 -35.42 12.46
C VAL A 97 25.38 -36.09 12.46
N GLY A 98 24.28 -35.33 12.50
CA GLY A 98 22.93 -35.88 12.49
C GLY A 98 22.62 -36.64 11.20
N VAL A 99 22.99 -36.09 10.04
CA VAL A 99 22.86 -36.81 8.75
C VAL A 99 23.71 -38.08 8.78
N PHE A 100 24.96 -38.01 9.24
CA PHE A 100 25.86 -39.16 9.33
C PHE A 100 25.32 -40.28 10.22
N VAL A 101 24.82 -39.95 11.40
CA VAL A 101 24.27 -40.94 12.34
C VAL A 101 23.05 -41.64 11.75
N VAL A 102 22.13 -40.88 11.15
CA VAL A 102 20.93 -41.43 10.51
C VAL A 102 21.32 -42.33 9.34
N THR A 103 22.18 -41.86 8.44
CA THR A 103 22.55 -42.64 7.24
C THR A 103 23.33 -43.89 7.60
N MET A 104 24.37 -43.78 8.43
CA MET A 104 25.20 -44.93 8.81
C MET A 104 24.41 -45.97 9.61
N PHE A 105 23.56 -45.54 10.54
CA PHE A 105 22.76 -46.47 11.32
C PHE A 105 21.84 -47.28 10.42
N TRP A 106 21.02 -46.64 9.57
CA TRP A 106 20.07 -47.36 8.74
C TRP A 106 20.73 -48.18 7.63
N ILE A 107 21.86 -47.74 7.07
CA ILE A 107 22.63 -48.54 6.11
C ILE A 107 23.15 -49.82 6.76
N LEU A 108 23.78 -49.72 7.93
CA LEU A 108 24.28 -50.89 8.66
C LEU A 108 23.14 -51.78 9.14
N TYR A 109 22.05 -51.18 9.65
CA TYR A 109 20.87 -51.89 10.11
C TYR A 109 20.22 -52.73 9.00
N LEU A 110 20.15 -52.19 7.78
CA LEU A 110 19.60 -52.87 6.61
C LEU A 110 20.55 -53.93 6.04
N TYR A 111 21.87 -53.69 6.12
CA TYR A 111 22.88 -54.64 5.65
C TYR A 111 22.98 -55.86 6.57
N ASP A 112 23.31 -55.62 7.84
CA ASP A 112 23.27 -56.60 8.92
C ASP A 112 23.09 -55.86 10.24
N ARG A 113 21.86 -55.95 10.75
CA ARG A 113 21.44 -55.30 11.98
C ARG A 113 22.32 -55.64 13.17
N ASP A 114 22.81 -56.88 13.29
CA ASP A 114 23.55 -57.30 14.47
C ASP A 114 24.94 -56.64 14.58
N LEU A 115 25.42 -55.94 13.53
CA LEU A 115 26.65 -55.14 13.55
C LEU A 115 26.56 -53.86 14.37
N VAL A 116 25.36 -53.28 14.48
CA VAL A 116 25.14 -51.96 15.12
C VAL A 116 24.03 -51.97 16.17
N TYR A 117 23.05 -52.87 16.03
CA TYR A 117 21.92 -53.02 16.94
C TYR A 117 21.59 -54.52 17.09
N PRO A 118 22.26 -55.25 18.00
CA PRO A 118 21.97 -56.66 18.21
C PRO A 118 20.52 -56.90 18.65
N ARG A 119 19.91 -58.02 18.23
CA ARG A 119 18.50 -58.36 18.61
C ARG A 119 18.22 -58.35 20.11
N LEU A 120 19.23 -58.58 20.94
CA LEU A 120 19.11 -58.50 22.40
C LEU A 120 18.60 -57.12 22.86
N LEU A 121 18.93 -56.04 22.13
CA LEU A 121 18.52 -54.68 22.46
C LEU A 121 17.01 -54.46 22.30
N ASP A 122 16.29 -55.28 21.51
CA ASP A 122 14.82 -55.17 21.37
C ASP A 122 14.09 -55.44 22.69
N ASN A 123 14.71 -56.17 23.62
CA ASN A 123 14.15 -56.42 24.95
C ASN A 123 14.25 -55.20 25.88
N PHE A 124 15.10 -54.23 25.54
CA PHE A 124 15.38 -53.05 26.37
C PHE A 124 14.88 -51.75 25.74
N ILE A 125 15.09 -51.57 24.43
CA ILE A 125 14.81 -50.34 23.70
C ILE A 125 13.57 -50.55 22.83
N PRO A 126 12.44 -49.88 23.14
CA PRO A 126 11.24 -49.99 22.33
C PRO A 126 11.44 -49.31 20.97
N GLN A 127 10.71 -49.79 19.95
CA GLN A 127 10.84 -49.33 18.56
C GLN A 127 10.68 -47.82 18.40
N TRP A 128 9.75 -47.20 19.13
CA TRP A 128 9.54 -45.74 19.06
C TRP A 128 10.79 -44.98 19.52
N LEU A 129 11.49 -45.49 20.55
CA LEU A 129 12.70 -44.87 21.07
C LEU A 129 13.85 -45.07 20.11
N ASN A 130 13.98 -46.24 19.50
CA ASN A 130 14.94 -46.49 18.42
C ASN A 130 14.74 -45.50 17.26
N HIS A 131 13.50 -45.31 16.80
CA HIS A 131 13.20 -44.28 15.79
C HIS A 131 13.45 -42.85 16.28
N GLY A 132 13.15 -42.53 17.55
CA GLY A 132 13.49 -41.24 18.16
C GLY A 132 15.00 -40.98 18.21
N MET A 133 15.81 -42.02 18.39
CA MET A 133 17.26 -41.90 18.44
C MET A 133 17.90 -41.82 17.05
N HIS A 134 17.32 -42.50 16.05
CA HIS A 134 17.98 -42.74 14.76
C HIS A 134 17.23 -42.24 13.52
N THR A 135 16.00 -41.77 13.64
CA THR A 135 15.21 -41.27 12.51
C THR A 135 14.84 -39.80 12.69
N THR A 136 14.35 -39.40 13.87
CA THR A 136 13.74 -38.06 14.06
C THR A 136 14.74 -36.91 13.94
N VAL A 137 16.04 -37.18 14.09
CA VAL A 137 17.13 -36.21 13.94
C VAL A 137 17.07 -35.50 12.58
N LEU A 138 16.98 -36.27 11.49
CA LEU A 138 17.04 -35.71 10.14
C LEU A 138 15.82 -34.82 9.79
N PRO A 139 14.56 -35.26 10.00
CA PRO A 139 13.39 -34.40 9.78
C PRO A 139 13.44 -33.10 10.58
N PHE A 140 13.81 -33.15 11.86
CA PHE A 140 13.85 -31.95 12.71
C PHE A 140 14.88 -30.93 12.22
N ILE A 141 16.09 -31.39 11.85
CA ILE A 141 17.13 -30.52 11.29
C ILE A 141 16.71 -29.92 9.95
N LEU A 142 16.10 -30.71 9.05
CA LEU A 142 15.64 -30.21 7.75
C LEU A 142 14.52 -29.17 7.88
N ILE A 143 13.62 -29.35 8.86
CA ILE A 143 12.60 -28.36 9.21
C ILE A 143 13.25 -27.07 9.71
N GLU A 144 14.25 -27.15 10.57
CA GLU A 144 14.98 -25.97 11.05
C GLU A 144 15.69 -25.24 9.90
N MET A 145 16.39 -25.96 9.01
CA MET A 145 17.03 -25.38 7.82
C MET A 145 16.04 -24.66 6.90
N ARG A 146 14.82 -25.19 6.79
CA ARG A 146 13.78 -24.61 5.93
C ARG A 146 13.16 -23.37 6.57
N THR A 147 12.98 -23.39 7.88
CA THR A 147 12.30 -22.32 8.62
C THR A 147 13.23 -21.17 8.99
N THR A 148 14.53 -21.42 9.09
CA THR A 148 15.51 -20.46 9.59
C THR A 148 16.73 -20.35 8.69
N ARG A 149 17.12 -19.10 8.41
CA ARG A 149 18.37 -18.81 7.72
C ARG A 149 19.53 -18.85 8.71
N HIS A 150 20.46 -19.78 8.48
CA HIS A 150 21.71 -19.89 9.23
C HIS A 150 22.88 -19.35 8.40
N PHE A 151 23.82 -18.67 9.05
CA PHE A 151 25.08 -18.24 8.44
C PHE A 151 26.18 -19.28 8.67
N TYR A 152 26.60 -19.95 7.59
CA TYR A 152 27.66 -20.94 7.68
C TYR A 152 29.03 -20.26 7.79
N PRO A 153 29.98 -20.84 8.55
CA PRO A 153 31.36 -20.37 8.59
C PRO A 153 32.03 -20.53 7.22
N SER A 154 33.22 -19.94 7.05
CA SER A 154 34.01 -20.14 5.84
C SER A 154 34.25 -21.64 5.59
N ARG A 155 34.24 -22.07 4.33
CA ARG A 155 34.31 -23.50 3.95
C ARG A 155 35.48 -24.21 4.62
N LEU A 156 36.66 -23.59 4.63
CA LEU A 156 37.86 -24.14 5.24
C LEU A 156 37.73 -24.26 6.77
N CYS A 157 37.24 -23.21 7.45
CA CYS A 157 37.06 -23.23 8.90
C CYS A 157 36.04 -24.29 9.32
N GLY A 158 34.91 -24.39 8.62
CA GLY A 158 33.90 -25.41 8.89
C GLY A 158 34.40 -26.82 8.63
N LEU A 159 35.11 -27.07 7.53
CA LEU A 159 35.73 -28.38 7.25
C LEU A 159 36.75 -28.77 8.31
N LEU A 160 37.63 -27.85 8.72
CA LEU A 160 38.59 -28.11 9.80
C LEU A 160 37.88 -28.45 11.11
N ALA A 161 36.79 -27.77 11.44
CA ALA A 161 36.02 -28.04 12.65
C ALA A 161 35.30 -29.40 12.61
N VAL A 162 34.69 -29.76 11.47
CA VAL A 162 34.07 -31.08 11.27
C VAL A 162 35.12 -32.19 11.36
N CYS A 163 36.26 -32.04 10.67
CA CYS A 163 37.36 -33.01 10.75
C CYS A 163 37.90 -33.14 12.18
N SER A 164 38.05 -32.03 12.90
CA SER A 164 38.52 -32.04 14.29
C SER A 164 37.56 -32.81 15.20
N PHE A 165 36.25 -32.63 15.02
CA PHE A 165 35.24 -33.41 15.75
C PHE A 165 35.32 -34.90 15.42
N CYS A 166 35.41 -35.27 14.14
CA CYS A 166 35.53 -36.67 13.71
C CYS A 166 36.79 -37.33 14.29
N VAL A 167 37.95 -36.66 14.21
CA VAL A 167 39.21 -37.16 14.79
C VAL A 167 39.08 -37.29 16.30
N GLY A 168 38.47 -36.32 16.99
CA GLY A 168 38.21 -36.39 18.43
C GLY A 168 37.40 -37.62 18.82
N TYR A 169 36.34 -37.94 18.07
CA TYR A 169 35.53 -39.14 18.33
C TYR A 169 36.30 -40.44 18.03
N VAL A 170 37.12 -40.47 16.98
CA VAL A 170 38.00 -41.63 16.69
C VAL A 170 38.99 -41.86 17.83
N LEU A 171 39.65 -40.80 18.30
CA LEU A 171 40.56 -40.88 19.45
C LEU A 171 39.85 -41.38 20.71
N TRP A 172 38.60 -40.93 20.94
CA TRP A 172 37.78 -41.42 22.04
C TRP A 172 37.48 -42.91 21.93
N MET A 173 37.09 -43.42 20.76
CA MET A 173 36.88 -44.85 20.55
C MET A 173 38.15 -45.67 20.78
N CYS A 174 39.29 -45.21 20.27
CA CYS A 174 40.59 -45.85 20.49
C CYS A 174 40.96 -45.88 21.98
N TRP A 175 40.66 -44.80 22.72
CA TRP A 175 40.87 -44.75 24.16
C TRP A 175 40.00 -45.75 24.92
N VAL A 176 38.70 -45.82 24.59
CA VAL A 176 37.77 -46.80 25.19
C VAL A 176 38.26 -48.23 24.94
N TYR A 177 38.73 -48.54 23.72
CA TYR A 177 39.32 -49.84 23.41
C TYR A 177 40.57 -50.12 24.25
N ASN A 178 41.48 -49.14 24.39
CA ASN A 178 42.69 -49.30 25.19
C ASN A 178 42.39 -49.61 26.67
N VAL A 179 41.29 -49.09 27.22
CA VAL A 179 40.88 -49.33 28.62
C VAL A 179 40.09 -50.64 28.78
N THR A 180 39.23 -50.99 27.83
CA THR A 180 38.27 -52.10 27.98
C THR A 180 38.65 -53.37 27.23
N GLY A 181 39.54 -53.28 26.25
CA GLY A 181 39.85 -54.35 25.30
C GLY A 181 38.74 -54.63 24.28
N VAL A 182 37.62 -53.89 24.30
CA VAL A 182 36.46 -54.13 23.42
C VAL A 182 36.16 -52.88 22.62
N TRP A 183 35.96 -53.04 21.31
CA TRP A 183 35.56 -51.93 20.45
C TRP A 183 34.13 -51.50 20.74
N VAL A 184 33.87 -50.19 20.70
CA VAL A 184 32.52 -49.62 20.81
C VAL A 184 31.57 -50.25 19.79
N TYR A 185 32.08 -50.48 18.58
CA TYR A 185 31.37 -51.14 17.50
C TYR A 185 32.04 -52.50 17.20
N PRO A 186 31.39 -53.64 17.48
CA PRO A 186 32.00 -54.98 17.41
C PRO A 186 32.59 -55.34 16.04
N PHE A 187 32.04 -54.82 14.95
CA PHE A 187 32.57 -55.08 13.61
C PHE A 187 34.01 -54.57 13.41
N LEU A 188 34.46 -53.57 14.19
CA LEU A 188 35.83 -53.04 14.10
C LEU A 188 36.90 -54.05 14.52
N GLU A 189 36.53 -55.05 15.34
CA GLU A 189 37.43 -56.12 15.76
C GLU A 189 37.84 -57.02 14.58
N HIS A 190 36.99 -57.12 13.57
CA HIS A 190 37.20 -57.96 12.38
C HIS A 190 38.03 -57.27 11.29
N ILE A 191 38.46 -56.02 11.51
CA ILE A 191 39.17 -55.21 10.53
C ILE A 191 40.65 -55.09 10.95
N ASP A 192 41.58 -55.28 10.01
CA ASP A 192 43.00 -55.06 10.27
C ASP A 192 43.31 -53.58 10.63
N THR A 193 44.42 -53.32 11.31
CA THR A 193 44.82 -51.99 11.79
C THR A 193 44.93 -50.97 10.64
N LEU A 194 45.52 -51.36 9.50
CA LEU A 194 45.64 -50.47 8.34
C LEU A 194 44.26 -50.20 7.72
N ALA A 195 43.44 -51.24 7.58
CA ALA A 195 42.08 -51.12 7.06
C ALA A 195 41.18 -50.27 7.99
N ARG A 196 41.35 -50.34 9.31
CA ARG A 196 40.67 -49.46 10.28
C ARG A 196 41.06 -47.99 10.11
N ALA A 197 42.34 -47.70 9.93
CA ALA A 197 42.80 -46.32 9.68
C ALA A 197 42.18 -45.75 8.40
N VAL A 198 42.18 -46.53 7.31
CA VAL A 198 41.53 -46.15 6.05
C VAL A 198 40.02 -45.96 6.24
N PHE A 199 39.36 -46.85 6.99
CA PHE A 199 37.93 -46.75 7.29
C PHE A 199 37.59 -45.43 8.01
N PHE A 200 38.35 -45.04 9.04
CA PHE A 200 38.12 -43.76 9.74
C PHE A 200 38.36 -42.53 8.86
N ILE A 201 39.35 -42.58 7.96
CA ILE A 201 39.58 -41.51 6.98
C ILE A 201 38.38 -41.39 6.05
N LEU A 202 37.83 -42.50 5.54
CA LEU A 202 36.67 -42.51 4.67
C LEU A 202 35.41 -41.98 5.36
N LEU A 203 35.16 -42.35 6.62
CA LEU A 203 34.02 -41.82 7.39
C LEU A 203 34.16 -40.31 7.68
N THR A 204 35.38 -39.84 7.93
CA THR A 204 35.67 -38.42 8.11
C THR A 204 35.44 -37.65 6.80
N ALA A 205 35.86 -38.22 5.66
CA ALA A 205 35.59 -37.66 4.34
C ALA A 205 34.09 -37.62 4.03
N LEU A 206 33.34 -38.69 4.35
CA LEU A 206 31.89 -38.75 4.18
C LEU A 206 31.17 -37.66 4.99
N THR A 207 31.54 -37.47 6.26
CA THR A 207 30.97 -36.41 7.11
C THR A 207 31.28 -35.01 6.55
N SER A 208 32.48 -34.83 5.98
CA SER A 208 32.87 -33.60 5.29
C SER A 208 32.04 -33.34 4.01
N VAL A 209 31.65 -34.39 3.29
CA VAL A 209 30.73 -34.28 2.15
C VAL A 209 29.35 -33.83 2.63
N TYR A 210 28.84 -34.35 3.74
CA TYR A 210 27.58 -33.87 4.31
C TYR A 210 27.63 -32.40 4.71
N TYR A 211 28.74 -31.92 5.28
CA TYR A 211 28.93 -30.48 5.52
C TYR A 211 28.78 -29.64 4.25
N ILE A 212 29.47 -30.02 3.16
CA ILE A 212 29.41 -29.32 1.87
C ILE A 212 27.99 -29.33 1.30
N MET A 213 27.29 -30.47 1.42
CA MET A 213 25.90 -30.61 1.00
C MET A 213 24.99 -29.62 1.74
N GLY A 214 25.15 -29.48 3.06
CA GLY A 214 24.39 -28.51 3.87
C GLY A 214 24.57 -27.07 3.39
N VAL A 215 25.81 -26.67 3.12
CA VAL A 215 26.14 -25.33 2.57
C VAL A 215 25.47 -25.11 1.21
N TYR A 216 25.52 -26.10 0.30
CA TYR A 216 24.94 -25.98 -1.04
C TYR A 216 23.41 -25.86 -1.01
N LEU A 217 22.73 -26.69 -0.22
CA LEU A 217 21.27 -26.68 -0.09
C LEU A 217 20.77 -25.33 0.43
N LEU A 218 21.41 -24.79 1.47
CA LEU A 218 21.03 -23.51 2.04
C LEU A 218 21.31 -22.34 1.09
N GLY A 219 22.46 -22.36 0.40
CA GLY A 219 22.82 -21.34 -0.58
C GLY A 219 21.83 -21.26 -1.74
N LYS A 220 21.45 -22.42 -2.30
CA LYS A 220 20.47 -22.49 -3.40
C LYS A 220 19.08 -22.02 -2.96
N PHE A 221 18.67 -22.34 -1.73
CA PHE A 221 17.40 -21.86 -1.17
C PHE A 221 17.41 -20.35 -0.99
N ALA A 222 18.48 -19.78 -0.41
CA ALA A 222 18.62 -18.34 -0.24
C ALA A 222 18.60 -17.58 -1.57
N GLN A 223 19.28 -18.11 -2.59
CA GLN A 223 19.29 -17.50 -3.93
C GLN A 223 17.89 -17.50 -4.56
N ARG A 224 17.16 -18.62 -4.50
CA ARG A 224 15.78 -18.70 -4.99
C ARG A 224 14.86 -17.73 -4.28
N LYS A 225 14.97 -17.64 -2.95
CA LYS A 225 14.13 -16.73 -2.15
C LYS A 225 14.41 -15.27 -2.47
N LEU A 226 15.68 -14.90 -2.67
CA LEU A 226 16.05 -13.55 -3.07
C LEU A 226 15.49 -13.20 -4.45
N GLN A 227 15.58 -14.13 -5.40
CA GLN A 227 15.03 -13.95 -6.74
C GLN A 227 13.49 -13.78 -6.70
N GLU A 228 12.77 -14.62 -5.96
CA GLU A 228 11.31 -14.48 -5.77
C GLU A 228 10.94 -13.12 -5.17
N MET A 229 11.71 -12.63 -4.19
CA MET A 229 11.48 -11.31 -3.60
C MET A 229 11.71 -10.18 -4.61
N GLN A 230 12.80 -10.24 -5.37
CA GLN A 230 13.11 -9.25 -6.41
C GLN A 230 12.07 -9.24 -7.53
N GLU A 231 11.63 -10.42 -7.97
CA GLU A 231 10.57 -10.56 -8.97
C GLU A 231 9.25 -9.98 -8.47
N ARG A 232 8.90 -10.21 -7.20
CA ARG A 232 7.71 -9.62 -6.58
C ARG A 232 7.78 -8.09 -6.49
N GLU A 233 8.89 -7.55 -5.99
CA GLU A 233 9.10 -6.09 -5.91
C GLU A 233 9.04 -5.46 -7.30
N THR A 234 9.67 -6.09 -8.30
CA THR A 234 9.64 -5.63 -9.70
C THR A 234 8.22 -5.67 -10.27
N ALA A 235 7.45 -6.73 -9.99
CA ALA A 235 6.06 -6.84 -10.44
C ALA A 235 5.15 -5.79 -9.80
N GLU A 236 5.30 -5.55 -8.50
CA GLU A 236 4.58 -4.50 -7.77
C GLU A 236 4.94 -3.11 -8.33
N TYR A 237 6.23 -2.85 -8.58
CA TYR A 237 6.71 -1.61 -9.19
C TYR A 237 6.12 -1.39 -10.60
N ILE A 238 6.15 -2.40 -11.47
CA ILE A 238 5.58 -2.32 -12.83
C ILE A 238 4.07 -2.08 -12.77
N ALA A 239 3.35 -2.74 -11.86
CA ALA A 239 1.92 -2.55 -11.69
C ALA A 239 1.57 -1.13 -11.23
N GLN A 240 2.35 -0.57 -10.31
CA GLN A 240 2.20 0.81 -9.87
C GLN A 240 2.51 1.80 -10.99
N ALA A 241 3.63 1.62 -11.70
CA ALA A 241 4.00 2.46 -12.84
C ALA A 241 2.95 2.45 -13.95
N ARG A 242 2.35 1.30 -14.26
CA ARG A 242 1.28 1.19 -15.25
C ARG A 242 0.01 1.93 -14.82
N ARG A 243 -0.41 1.80 -13.55
CA ARG A 243 -1.55 2.55 -13.01
C ARG A 243 -1.30 4.07 -13.07
N GLN A 244 -0.10 4.51 -12.69
CA GLN A 244 0.28 5.91 -12.72
C GLN A 244 0.26 6.46 -14.15
N PHE A 245 0.85 5.75 -15.12
CA PHE A 245 0.83 6.15 -16.53
C PHE A 245 -0.60 6.29 -17.06
N HIS A 246 -1.47 5.32 -16.74
CA HIS A 246 -2.88 5.37 -17.13
C HIS A 246 -3.60 6.57 -16.49
N PHE A 247 -3.39 6.79 -15.19
CA PHE A 247 -3.96 7.92 -14.46
C PHE A 247 -3.53 9.28 -15.03
N GLU A 248 -2.24 9.47 -15.33
CA GLU A 248 -1.71 10.70 -15.94
C GLU A 248 -2.24 10.93 -17.36
N SER A 249 -2.40 9.87 -18.15
CA SER A 249 -3.09 9.97 -19.44
C SER A 249 -4.53 10.43 -19.25
N ASN A 250 -5.23 9.86 -18.27
CA ASN A 250 -6.61 10.23 -17.97
C ASN A 250 -6.76 11.68 -17.49
N GLN A 251 -5.80 12.19 -16.69
CA GLN A 251 -5.81 13.59 -16.27
C GLN A 251 -5.64 14.56 -17.46
N ARG A 252 -4.81 14.20 -18.45
CA ARG A 252 -4.66 14.98 -19.68
C ARG A 252 -5.95 15.00 -20.49
N THR A 253 -6.61 13.86 -20.64
CA THR A 253 -7.94 13.79 -21.27
C THR A 253 -8.92 14.69 -20.54
N CYS A 254 -9.00 14.61 -19.21
CA CYS A 254 -9.87 15.45 -18.40
C CYS A 254 -9.61 16.95 -18.59
N ASN A 255 -8.34 17.37 -18.63
CA ASN A 255 -8.01 18.78 -18.88
C ASN A 255 -8.52 19.25 -20.24
N MET A 256 -8.35 18.43 -21.28
CA MET A 256 -8.85 18.73 -22.62
C MET A 256 -10.37 18.78 -22.66
N THR A 257 -11.05 17.84 -21.98
CA THR A 257 -12.50 17.80 -21.90
C THR A 257 -13.07 19.04 -21.19
N VAL A 258 -12.49 19.46 -20.07
CA VAL A 258 -12.86 20.71 -19.37
C VAL A 258 -12.78 21.88 -20.34
N LEU A 259 -11.62 22.09 -20.98
CA LEU A 259 -11.42 23.21 -21.90
C LEU A 259 -12.40 23.19 -23.07
N SER A 260 -12.76 22.00 -23.57
CA SER A 260 -13.73 21.85 -24.67
C SER A 260 -15.18 22.15 -24.27
N LEU A 261 -15.54 22.00 -22.99
CA LEU A 261 -16.91 22.23 -22.49
C LEU A 261 -17.13 23.63 -21.91
N LEU A 262 -16.06 24.36 -21.59
CA LEU A 262 -16.14 25.77 -21.16
C LEU A 262 -16.92 26.69 -22.12
N PRO A 263 -16.76 26.64 -23.47
CA PRO A 263 -17.55 27.47 -24.36
C PRO A 263 -19.04 27.17 -24.25
N THR A 264 -19.43 25.90 -24.19
CA THR A 264 -20.83 25.49 -24.02
C THR A 264 -21.40 26.00 -22.70
N LEU A 265 -20.64 25.88 -21.60
CA LEU A 265 -21.03 26.42 -20.31
C LEU A 265 -21.19 27.95 -20.37
N ARG A 266 -20.21 28.65 -20.97
CA ARG A 266 -20.24 30.12 -21.13
C ARG A 266 -21.46 30.56 -21.93
N GLU A 267 -21.74 29.91 -23.05
CA GLU A 267 -22.89 30.21 -23.91
C GLU A 267 -24.21 29.98 -23.19
N ALA A 268 -24.36 28.88 -22.46
CA ALA A 268 -25.54 28.60 -21.66
C ALA A 268 -25.76 29.69 -20.59
N ILE A 269 -24.71 30.08 -19.86
CA ILE A 269 -24.79 31.16 -18.87
C ILE A 269 -25.18 32.49 -19.53
N ILE A 270 -24.54 32.87 -20.64
CA ILE A 270 -24.84 34.13 -21.35
C ILE A 270 -26.27 34.13 -21.89
N HIS A 271 -26.75 32.98 -22.39
CA HIS A 271 -28.10 32.82 -22.90
C HIS A 271 -29.15 33.06 -21.79
N HIS A 272 -28.98 32.44 -20.63
CA HIS A 272 -29.92 32.60 -19.50
C HIS A 272 -29.75 33.93 -18.75
N LEU A 273 -28.58 34.55 -18.80
CA LEU A 273 -28.23 35.81 -18.11
C LEU A 273 -27.72 36.87 -19.09
N ASN A 274 -28.58 37.23 -20.06
CA ASN A 274 -28.24 38.11 -21.18
C ASN A 274 -28.17 39.61 -20.78
N SER A 275 -27.02 40.01 -20.26
CA SER A 275 -26.73 41.42 -19.88
C SER A 275 -26.57 42.35 -21.09
N GLU A 276 -26.19 41.81 -22.23
CA GLU A 276 -25.88 42.53 -23.46
C GLU A 276 -27.16 43.14 -24.06
N SER A 277 -28.28 42.43 -23.95
CA SER A 277 -29.61 42.92 -24.33
C SER A 277 -30.05 44.14 -23.49
N LEU A 278 -29.85 44.10 -22.18
CA LEU A 278 -30.13 45.22 -21.28
C LEU A 278 -29.21 46.41 -21.55
N THR A 279 -27.93 46.15 -21.81
CA THR A 279 -26.96 47.19 -22.16
C THR A 279 -27.30 47.86 -23.49
N ALA A 280 -27.80 47.10 -24.47
CA ALA A 280 -28.30 47.64 -25.73
C ALA A 280 -29.56 48.51 -25.51
N LEU A 281 -30.49 48.06 -24.66
CA LEU A 281 -31.67 48.84 -24.30
C LEU A 281 -31.28 50.15 -23.59
N LEU A 282 -30.26 50.15 -22.72
CA LEU A 282 -29.78 51.39 -22.09
C LEU A 282 -29.21 52.41 -23.10
N LYS A 283 -28.65 51.94 -24.23
CA LYS A 283 -28.13 52.83 -25.28
C LYS A 283 -29.25 53.59 -26.02
N SER A 284 -30.46 53.04 -26.08
CA SER A 284 -31.61 53.71 -26.73
C SER A 284 -32.29 54.78 -25.85
N ARG A 285 -31.77 55.03 -24.64
CA ARG A 285 -32.29 56.02 -23.66
C ARG A 285 -33.78 55.82 -23.32
N PRO A 286 -34.17 54.64 -22.81
CA PRO A 286 -35.55 54.34 -22.44
C PRO A 286 -35.99 55.13 -21.21
N ALA A 287 -37.31 55.31 -21.05
CA ALA A 287 -37.90 56.03 -19.93
C ALA A 287 -37.63 55.33 -18.57
N ASN A 288 -37.63 53.99 -18.54
CA ASN A 288 -37.40 53.17 -17.36
C ASN A 288 -35.92 52.82 -17.12
N LYS A 289 -35.02 53.77 -17.38
CA LYS A 289 -33.56 53.58 -17.26
C LYS A 289 -33.14 53.01 -15.90
N LEU A 290 -33.76 53.45 -14.80
CA LEU A 290 -33.39 53.02 -13.46
C LEU A 290 -33.67 51.53 -13.24
N GLU A 291 -34.86 51.05 -13.63
CA GLU A 291 -35.24 49.64 -13.54
C GLU A 291 -34.25 48.74 -14.30
N ILE A 292 -33.89 49.14 -15.52
CA ILE A 292 -32.94 48.38 -16.35
C ILE A 292 -31.55 48.31 -15.70
N TRP A 293 -31.12 49.35 -14.98
CA TRP A 293 -29.86 49.32 -14.24
C TRP A 293 -29.93 48.40 -13.00
N GLU A 294 -31.08 48.33 -12.33
CA GLU A 294 -31.28 47.40 -11.21
C GLU A 294 -31.35 45.93 -11.67
N ASP A 295 -31.96 45.67 -12.82
CA ASP A 295 -31.93 44.36 -13.48
C ASP A 295 -30.50 44.00 -13.90
N LEU A 296 -29.77 44.96 -14.51
CA LEU A 296 -28.38 44.75 -14.92
C LEU A 296 -27.48 44.47 -13.72
N LYS A 297 -27.70 45.15 -12.58
CA LYS A 297 -27.02 44.86 -11.31
C LYS A 297 -27.19 43.39 -10.93
N THR A 298 -28.43 42.92 -10.89
CA THR A 298 -28.74 41.54 -10.49
C THR A 298 -28.15 40.53 -11.47
N ILE A 299 -28.32 40.74 -12.78
CA ILE A 299 -27.82 39.82 -13.81
C ILE A 299 -26.30 39.77 -13.82
N SER A 300 -25.60 40.90 -13.77
CA SER A 300 -24.13 40.92 -13.84
C SER A 300 -23.47 40.18 -12.68
N PHE A 301 -23.97 40.35 -11.45
CA PHE A 301 -23.46 39.63 -10.28
C PHE A 301 -23.83 38.15 -10.33
N THR A 302 -25.10 37.82 -10.63
CA THR A 302 -25.54 36.42 -10.77
C THR A 302 -24.68 35.69 -11.79
N ARG A 303 -24.43 36.32 -12.95
CA ARG A 303 -23.67 35.75 -14.05
C ARG A 303 -22.26 35.34 -13.66
N SER A 304 -21.54 36.22 -12.98
CA SER A 304 -20.16 35.96 -12.60
C SER A 304 -20.03 35.00 -11.42
N ILE A 305 -20.96 35.05 -10.46
CA ILE A 305 -21.01 34.10 -9.33
C ILE A 305 -21.35 32.70 -9.82
N VAL A 306 -22.38 32.56 -10.67
CA VAL A 306 -22.72 31.28 -11.32
C VAL A 306 -21.53 30.76 -12.12
N ALA A 307 -20.86 31.61 -12.90
CA ALA A 307 -19.68 31.21 -13.66
C ALA A 307 -18.60 30.59 -12.77
N VAL A 308 -18.33 31.15 -11.58
CA VAL A 308 -17.38 30.55 -10.62
C VAL A 308 -17.88 29.18 -10.15
N TYR A 309 -19.12 29.08 -9.64
CA TYR A 309 -19.67 27.82 -9.15
C TYR A 309 -19.67 26.72 -10.22
N SER A 310 -20.27 26.99 -11.37
CA SER A 310 -20.41 26.01 -12.45
C SER A 310 -19.07 25.59 -13.03
N THR A 311 -18.08 26.48 -13.07
CA THR A 311 -16.73 26.14 -13.55
C THR A 311 -16.02 25.20 -12.57
N CYS A 312 -16.10 25.49 -11.27
CA CYS A 312 -15.54 24.59 -10.25
C CYS A 312 -16.25 23.23 -10.26
N MET A 313 -17.58 23.21 -10.34
CA MET A 313 -18.37 21.98 -10.44
C MET A 313 -18.00 21.18 -11.69
N LEU A 314 -17.87 21.82 -12.85
CA LEU A 314 -17.49 21.17 -14.11
C LEU A 314 -16.14 20.47 -13.99
N VAL A 315 -15.14 21.15 -13.42
CA VAL A 315 -13.80 20.58 -13.23
C VAL A 315 -13.84 19.37 -12.31
N VAL A 316 -14.45 19.48 -11.13
CA VAL A 316 -14.45 18.38 -10.16
C VAL A 316 -15.33 17.21 -10.62
N LEU A 317 -16.49 17.48 -11.25
CA LEU A 317 -17.35 16.44 -11.81
C LEU A 317 -16.64 15.63 -12.89
N LEU A 318 -15.98 16.31 -13.84
CA LEU A 318 -15.23 15.62 -14.90
C LEU A 318 -14.06 14.81 -14.33
N ARG A 319 -13.41 15.30 -13.26
CA ARG A 319 -12.40 14.51 -12.54
C ARG A 319 -12.99 13.24 -11.96
N VAL A 320 -14.17 13.30 -11.34
CA VAL A 320 -14.84 12.10 -10.82
C VAL A 320 -15.21 11.17 -11.98
N GLN A 321 -15.96 11.67 -12.96
CA GLN A 321 -16.49 10.86 -14.06
C GLN A 321 -15.38 10.17 -14.87
N LEU A 322 -14.36 10.93 -15.30
CA LEU A 322 -13.28 10.36 -16.10
C LEU A 322 -12.40 9.40 -15.30
N ASN A 323 -12.21 9.59 -14.00
CA ASN A 323 -11.44 8.64 -13.19
C ASN A 323 -12.22 7.36 -12.88
N ILE A 324 -13.55 7.44 -12.67
CA ILE A 324 -14.40 6.25 -12.54
C ILE A 324 -14.35 5.44 -13.83
N ILE A 325 -14.73 6.02 -14.98
CA ILE A 325 -14.73 5.29 -16.26
C ILE A 325 -13.31 4.84 -16.65
N GLY A 326 -12.29 5.65 -16.38
CA GLY A 326 -10.89 5.29 -16.57
C GLY A 326 -10.46 4.09 -15.73
N GLY A 327 -10.99 3.94 -14.51
CA GLY A 327 -10.79 2.76 -13.68
C GLY A 327 -11.38 1.49 -14.32
N TYR A 328 -12.60 1.58 -14.85
CA TYR A 328 -13.23 0.47 -15.57
C TYR A 328 -12.44 0.09 -16.84
N LEU A 329 -11.98 1.07 -17.63
CA LEU A 329 -11.15 0.82 -18.81
C LEU A 329 -9.79 0.19 -18.45
N TYR A 330 -9.20 0.58 -17.33
CA TYR A 330 -7.98 -0.04 -16.82
C TYR A 330 -8.21 -1.53 -16.47
N LEU A 331 -9.35 -1.84 -15.84
CA LEU A 331 -9.74 -3.22 -15.53
C LEU A 331 -10.03 -4.03 -16.80
N ASP A 332 -10.74 -3.46 -17.77
CA ASP A 332 -11.04 -4.10 -19.06
C ASP A 332 -9.76 -4.47 -19.82
N ASN A 333 -8.74 -3.62 -19.81
CA ASN A 333 -7.43 -3.92 -20.40
C ASN A 333 -6.72 -5.11 -19.71
N SER A 334 -7.01 -5.36 -18.44
CA SER A 334 -6.49 -6.53 -17.71
C SER A 334 -7.32 -7.79 -17.98
N LEU A 335 -8.65 -7.64 -18.04
CA LEU A 335 -9.63 -8.71 -18.17
C LEU A 335 -9.75 -9.23 -19.61
N SER A 336 -9.53 -8.38 -20.61
CA SER A 336 -9.52 -8.75 -22.02
C SER A 336 -8.48 -9.84 -22.33
N LYS A 337 -7.42 -9.95 -21.52
CA LYS A 337 -6.44 -11.06 -21.63
C LYS A 337 -7.00 -12.42 -21.23
N ASN A 338 -8.11 -12.44 -20.50
CA ASN A 338 -8.77 -13.64 -19.97
C ASN A 338 -10.04 -14.03 -20.78
N GLY A 339 -10.35 -13.32 -21.87
CA GLY A 339 -11.49 -13.63 -22.75
C GLY A 339 -12.87 -13.25 -22.19
N THR A 340 -12.94 -12.46 -21.13
CA THR A 340 -14.20 -11.91 -20.59
C THR A 340 -14.66 -10.69 -21.38
N THR A 341 -15.98 -10.49 -21.46
CA THR A 341 -16.57 -9.30 -22.10
C THR A 341 -16.16 -8.03 -21.38
N PRO A 342 -15.88 -6.92 -22.09
CA PRO A 342 -15.51 -5.65 -21.48
C PRO A 342 -16.69 -5.10 -20.65
N LEU A 343 -16.38 -4.56 -19.48
CA LEU A 343 -17.35 -3.95 -18.57
C LEU A 343 -17.86 -2.63 -19.14
N ALA A 344 -16.98 -1.80 -19.71
CA ALA A 344 -17.30 -0.46 -20.20
C ALA A 344 -17.06 -0.34 -21.72
N PRO A 345 -17.90 -0.95 -22.58
CA PRO A 345 -17.82 -0.74 -24.02
C PRO A 345 -18.10 0.72 -24.41
N PRO A 346 -17.75 1.16 -25.64
CA PRO A 346 -17.91 2.55 -26.08
C PRO A 346 -19.31 3.13 -25.89
N GLU A 347 -20.35 2.32 -26.07
CA GLU A 347 -21.75 2.74 -25.86
C GLU A 347 -22.03 3.11 -24.39
N VAL A 348 -21.54 2.30 -23.45
CA VAL A 348 -21.66 2.58 -22.00
C VAL A 348 -20.87 3.84 -21.64
N GLN A 349 -19.65 3.99 -22.18
CA GLN A 349 -18.83 5.19 -21.97
C GLN A 349 -19.56 6.45 -22.43
N GLN A 350 -20.14 6.42 -23.64
CA GLN A 350 -20.86 7.56 -24.20
C GLN A 350 -22.11 7.91 -23.39
N LYS A 351 -22.94 6.92 -23.04
CA LYS A 351 -24.13 7.14 -22.22
C LYS A 351 -23.76 7.71 -20.85
N TYR A 352 -22.80 7.11 -20.16
CA TYR A 352 -22.35 7.57 -18.83
C TYR A 352 -21.83 9.02 -18.89
N LEU A 353 -20.93 9.34 -19.82
CA LEU A 353 -20.37 10.69 -19.95
C LEU A 353 -21.39 11.74 -20.40
N SER A 354 -22.52 11.33 -21.00
CA SER A 354 -23.60 12.25 -21.35
C SER A 354 -24.33 12.84 -20.13
N SER A 355 -24.21 12.24 -18.94
CA SER A 355 -24.79 12.77 -17.69
C SER A 355 -24.28 14.16 -17.32
N ILE A 356 -23.12 14.59 -17.87
CA ILE A 356 -22.61 15.96 -17.74
C ILE A 356 -23.60 17.03 -18.24
N GLN A 357 -24.55 16.64 -19.09
CA GLN A 357 -25.59 17.53 -19.62
C GLN A 357 -26.48 18.11 -18.52
N HIS A 358 -26.68 17.42 -17.39
CA HIS A 358 -27.45 17.97 -16.27
C HIS A 358 -26.82 19.26 -15.72
N LEU A 359 -25.51 19.23 -15.46
CA LEU A 359 -24.75 20.41 -15.01
C LEU A 359 -24.76 21.54 -16.05
N LEU A 360 -24.83 21.21 -17.35
CA LEU A 360 -24.87 22.19 -18.44
C LEU A 360 -26.31 22.62 -18.82
N GLY A 361 -27.32 22.02 -18.19
CA GLY A 361 -28.74 22.17 -18.50
C GLY A 361 -29.55 22.51 -17.25
N ASP A 362 -30.42 21.59 -16.82
CA ASP A 362 -31.37 21.83 -15.73
C ASP A 362 -30.69 22.19 -14.40
N GLY A 363 -29.58 21.53 -14.05
CA GLY A 363 -28.77 21.85 -12.88
C GLY A 363 -28.21 23.28 -12.91
N LEU A 364 -27.80 23.77 -14.09
CA LEU A 364 -27.35 25.16 -14.27
C LEU A 364 -28.51 26.15 -14.09
N ILE A 365 -29.68 25.85 -14.64
CA ILE A 365 -30.87 26.71 -14.53
C ILE A 365 -31.31 26.83 -13.07
N GLU A 366 -31.29 25.72 -12.33
CA GLU A 366 -31.59 25.72 -10.90
C GLU A 366 -30.55 26.55 -10.11
N LEU A 367 -29.26 26.34 -10.38
CA LEU A 367 -28.18 27.10 -9.76
C LEU A 367 -28.33 28.61 -10.03
N ILE A 368 -28.63 28.99 -11.28
CA ILE A 368 -28.90 30.39 -11.65
C ILE A 368 -30.05 30.96 -10.82
N THR A 369 -31.12 30.19 -10.62
CA THR A 369 -32.30 30.62 -9.87
C THR A 369 -31.96 30.89 -8.40
N VAL A 370 -31.21 29.98 -7.77
CA VAL A 370 -30.80 30.09 -6.36
C VAL A 370 -29.83 31.27 -6.17
N VAL A 371 -28.80 31.37 -7.02
CA VAL A 371 -27.83 32.47 -6.96
C VAL A 371 -28.50 33.81 -7.23
N LYS A 372 -29.42 33.89 -8.20
CA LYS A 372 -30.14 35.14 -8.52
C LYS A 372 -30.96 35.63 -7.32
N LYS A 373 -31.62 34.72 -6.61
CA LYS A 373 -32.36 35.03 -5.39
C LYS A 373 -31.43 35.60 -4.31
N ALA A 374 -30.30 34.94 -4.04
CA ALA A 374 -29.33 35.40 -3.04
C ALA A 374 -28.71 36.77 -3.41
N VAL A 375 -28.38 36.98 -4.68
CA VAL A 375 -27.89 38.27 -5.18
C VAL A 375 -28.94 39.37 -5.00
N GLN A 376 -30.20 39.09 -5.30
CA GLN A 376 -31.29 40.06 -5.13
C GLN A 376 -31.54 40.39 -3.66
N GLU A 377 -31.40 39.43 -2.76
CA GLU A 377 -31.53 39.64 -1.31
C GLU A 377 -30.42 40.52 -0.75
N ILE A 378 -29.16 40.27 -1.12
CA ILE A 378 -28.00 41.01 -0.59
C ILE A 378 -27.77 42.35 -1.30
N LEU A 379 -27.81 42.39 -2.64
CA LEU A 379 -27.48 43.59 -3.42
C LEU A 379 -28.70 44.40 -3.83
N GLY A 380 -29.91 43.83 -3.78
CA GLY A 380 -31.15 44.53 -4.12
C GLY A 380 -31.34 45.84 -3.36
N PRO A 381 -31.21 45.86 -2.02
CA PRO A 381 -31.37 47.08 -1.21
C PRO A 381 -30.28 48.14 -1.42
N ILE A 382 -29.14 47.78 -2.03
CA ILE A 382 -27.99 48.67 -2.18
C ILE A 382 -28.21 49.60 -3.38
N SER A 383 -28.09 50.91 -3.15
CA SER A 383 -28.25 51.92 -4.19
C SER A 383 -27.12 51.86 -5.22
N LEU A 384 -27.44 52.03 -6.51
CA LEU A 384 -26.46 52.13 -7.60
C LEU A 384 -25.40 53.25 -7.40
N LYS A 385 -25.73 54.28 -6.60
CA LYS A 385 -24.82 55.40 -6.29
C LYS A 385 -23.91 55.14 -5.10
N GLN A 386 -24.21 54.13 -4.28
CA GLN A 386 -23.43 53.81 -3.10
C GLN A 386 -22.02 53.40 -3.53
N SER A 387 -21.03 54.08 -2.98
CA SER A 387 -19.63 53.71 -3.14
C SER A 387 -19.29 52.59 -2.17
N MET A 388 -18.63 51.55 -2.67
CA MET A 388 -18.11 50.45 -1.85
C MET A 388 -16.67 50.16 -2.21
N SER A 389 -15.92 49.72 -1.22
CA SER A 389 -14.55 49.23 -1.30
C SER A 389 -14.50 47.76 -1.76
N LEU A 390 -13.31 47.29 -2.15
CA LEU A 390 -13.10 45.88 -2.48
C LEU A 390 -13.42 44.95 -1.30
N GLN A 391 -13.13 45.38 -0.07
CA GLN A 391 -13.41 44.59 1.14
C GLN A 391 -14.92 44.47 1.40
N GLU A 392 -15.68 45.54 1.21
CA GLU A 392 -17.16 45.49 1.30
C GLU A 392 -17.74 44.61 0.19
N LEU A 393 -17.19 44.66 -1.02
CA LEU A 393 -17.57 43.77 -2.12
C LEU A 393 -17.30 42.29 -1.76
N GLU A 394 -16.11 41.98 -1.23
CA GLU A 394 -15.77 40.64 -0.73
C GLU A 394 -16.75 40.16 0.33
N GLN A 395 -17.11 41.02 1.29
CA GLN A 395 -18.12 40.70 2.29
C GLN A 395 -19.49 40.41 1.67
N HIS A 396 -19.95 41.21 0.71
CA HIS A 396 -21.22 40.93 0.03
C HIS A 396 -21.19 39.60 -0.73
N ILE A 397 -20.09 39.29 -1.40
CA ILE A 397 -19.89 37.99 -2.07
C ILE A 397 -19.92 36.86 -1.04
N PHE A 398 -19.24 37.00 0.10
CA PHE A 398 -19.26 36.02 1.18
C PHE A 398 -20.68 35.75 1.70
N HIS A 399 -21.50 36.79 1.94
CA HIS A 399 -22.88 36.60 2.38
C HIS A 399 -23.75 35.95 1.29
N ILE A 400 -23.54 36.28 0.01
CA ILE A 400 -24.22 35.60 -1.10
C ILE A 400 -23.86 34.11 -1.10
N ARG A 401 -22.57 33.77 -0.91
CA ARG A 401 -22.12 32.38 -0.81
C ARG A 401 -22.76 31.66 0.36
N GLN A 402 -22.86 32.29 1.53
CA GLN A 402 -23.56 31.71 2.68
C GLN A 402 -25.02 31.40 2.33
N LEU A 403 -25.77 32.30 1.68
CA LEU A 403 -27.15 32.02 1.28
C LEU A 403 -27.29 30.88 0.24
N VAL A 404 -26.27 30.68 -0.60
CA VAL A 404 -26.27 29.64 -1.65
C VAL A 404 -25.82 28.28 -1.09
N GLU A 405 -24.81 28.27 -0.22
CA GLU A 405 -24.19 27.07 0.34
C GLU A 405 -24.87 26.60 1.64
N GLU A 406 -25.39 27.53 2.44
CA GLU A 406 -26.09 27.30 3.70
C GLU A 406 -27.57 27.65 3.54
N ASN A 407 -28.41 26.64 3.29
CA ASN A 407 -29.86 26.86 3.18
C ASN A 407 -30.47 27.07 4.58
N SER A 408 -31.34 28.08 4.69
CA SER A 408 -32.00 28.48 5.95
C SER A 408 -33.04 27.47 6.47
N ASP A 409 -33.40 26.46 5.67
CA ASP A 409 -34.40 25.44 5.99
C ASP A 409 -33.73 24.06 6.21
N PRO A 410 -33.63 23.57 7.46
CA PRO A 410 -33.04 22.27 7.80
C PRO A 410 -33.73 21.08 7.13
N SER A 411 -34.97 21.26 6.64
CA SER A 411 -35.75 20.20 5.98
C SER A 411 -35.44 20.02 4.49
N ARG A 412 -34.71 20.98 3.88
CA ARG A 412 -34.37 21.00 2.45
C ARG A 412 -32.88 21.27 2.23
N PHE A 413 -32.02 20.58 2.96
CA PHE A 413 -30.58 20.67 2.71
C PHE A 413 -30.26 20.04 1.34
N ARG A 414 -30.23 20.86 0.29
CA ARG A 414 -29.70 20.47 -1.02
C ARG A 414 -28.21 20.72 -1.03
N ALA A 415 -27.44 19.63 -1.01
CA ALA A 415 -26.01 19.69 -1.24
C ALA A 415 -25.72 20.22 -2.65
N LEU A 416 -24.58 20.89 -2.84
CA LEU A 416 -24.16 21.41 -4.15
C LEU A 416 -24.10 20.32 -5.26
N SER A 417 -24.03 19.04 -4.88
CA SER A 417 -24.07 17.89 -5.78
C SER A 417 -25.37 17.79 -6.59
N CYS A 418 -26.50 18.34 -6.12
CA CYS A 418 -27.78 18.29 -6.84
C CYS A 418 -27.76 19.09 -8.17
N TYR A 419 -26.90 20.10 -8.26
CA TYR A 419 -26.67 20.84 -9.51
C TYR A 419 -25.78 20.07 -10.49
N MET A 420 -25.07 19.04 -10.01
CA MET A 420 -24.06 18.30 -10.75
C MET A 420 -24.59 17.00 -11.35
N MET A 421 -25.48 16.31 -10.63
CA MET A 421 -26.22 15.17 -11.13
C MET A 421 -27.68 15.17 -10.66
N PRO A 422 -28.60 14.57 -11.44
CA PRO A 422 -29.97 14.34 -11.00
C PRO A 422 -30.06 13.38 -9.82
N ASP A 423 -31.10 13.58 -9.02
CA ASP A 423 -31.47 12.69 -7.92
C ASP A 423 -31.78 11.27 -8.45
N GLU A 424 -31.61 10.25 -7.60
CA GLU A 424 -31.85 8.85 -8.01
C GLU A 424 -33.33 8.62 -8.35
N GLU A 425 -34.24 9.35 -7.72
CA GLU A 425 -35.68 9.26 -7.98
C GLU A 425 -36.10 9.84 -9.34
N ASN A 426 -35.24 10.63 -10.01
CA ASN A 426 -35.57 11.21 -11.31
C ASN A 426 -35.62 10.13 -12.41
N PRO A 427 -36.51 10.28 -13.42
CA PRO A 427 -36.59 9.34 -14.54
C PRO A 427 -35.23 9.08 -15.21
N LEU A 428 -34.92 7.81 -15.52
CA LEU A 428 -33.64 7.42 -16.12
C LEU A 428 -33.23 8.27 -17.36
N PRO A 429 -34.12 8.61 -18.30
CA PRO A 429 -33.75 9.44 -19.45
C PRO A 429 -33.28 10.87 -19.11
N GLU A 430 -33.62 11.38 -17.93
CA GLU A 430 -33.15 12.66 -17.41
C GLU A 430 -31.75 12.53 -16.79
N GLN A 431 -31.36 11.33 -16.34
CA GLN A 431 -30.05 11.05 -15.75
C GLN A 431 -28.94 10.94 -16.79
N ALA A 432 -29.24 10.38 -17.97
CA ALA A 432 -28.32 10.30 -19.10
C ALA A 432 -29.07 10.11 -20.43
N CYS A 433 -28.45 10.54 -21.53
CA CYS A 433 -29.06 10.51 -22.85
C CYS A 433 -29.39 9.06 -23.28
N GLY A 434 -30.68 8.77 -23.43
CA GLY A 434 -31.18 7.47 -23.90
C GLY A 434 -30.99 6.33 -22.89
N LEU A 435 -30.91 6.63 -21.59
CA LEU A 435 -30.76 5.64 -20.52
C LEU A 435 -32.06 4.83 -20.33
N MET A 436 -31.95 3.51 -20.33
CA MET A 436 -33.05 2.56 -20.10
C MET A 436 -32.74 1.65 -18.91
N GLU A 437 -33.75 0.99 -18.35
CA GLU A 437 -33.59 0.04 -17.22
C GLU A 437 -32.62 -1.11 -17.54
N SER A 438 -32.49 -1.48 -18.82
CA SER A 438 -31.56 -2.51 -19.30
C SER A 438 -30.09 -2.10 -19.25
N ASP A 439 -29.78 -0.81 -19.11
CA ASP A 439 -28.41 -0.28 -19.10
C ASP A 439 -27.76 -0.42 -17.72
N GLU A 440 -27.76 -1.62 -17.14
CA GLU A 440 -27.36 -1.91 -15.75
C GLU A 440 -25.97 -1.34 -15.40
N THR A 441 -24.99 -1.49 -16.29
CA THR A 441 -23.64 -0.97 -16.06
C THR A 441 -23.60 0.56 -16.00
N THR A 442 -24.36 1.24 -16.88
CA THR A 442 -24.40 2.70 -16.89
C THR A 442 -25.07 3.21 -15.61
N ILE A 443 -26.17 2.59 -15.19
CA ILE A 443 -26.86 2.90 -13.93
C ILE A 443 -25.91 2.71 -12.74
N LYS A 444 -25.15 1.61 -12.73
CA LYS A 444 -24.15 1.34 -11.70
C LYS A 444 -23.07 2.43 -11.65
N LEU A 445 -22.54 2.86 -12.79
CA LEU A 445 -21.54 3.93 -12.86
C LEU A 445 -22.10 5.26 -12.33
N LEU A 446 -23.36 5.58 -12.65
CA LEU A 446 -24.04 6.77 -12.13
C LEU A 446 -24.23 6.70 -10.61
N ASN A 447 -24.60 5.55 -10.07
CA ASN A 447 -24.72 5.36 -8.61
C ASN A 447 -23.35 5.50 -7.91
N GLU A 448 -22.30 4.86 -8.43
CA GLU A 448 -20.93 5.05 -7.91
C GLU A 448 -20.47 6.52 -8.00
N THR A 449 -20.95 7.26 -9.00
CA THR A 449 -20.69 8.71 -9.11
C THR A 449 -21.42 9.47 -8.01
N ARG A 450 -22.71 9.17 -7.75
CA ARG A 450 -23.50 9.80 -6.69
C ARG A 450 -22.86 9.58 -5.32
N ASP A 451 -22.46 8.34 -5.02
CA ASP A 451 -21.72 7.98 -3.80
C ASP A 451 -20.43 8.82 -3.64
N MET A 452 -19.71 9.07 -4.74
CA MET A 452 -18.50 9.90 -4.72
C MET A 452 -18.82 11.38 -4.49
N LEU A 453 -19.91 11.90 -5.05
CA LEU A 453 -20.32 13.30 -4.87
C LEU A 453 -20.83 13.58 -3.44
N GLU A 454 -21.39 12.57 -2.77
CA GLU A 454 -21.84 12.64 -1.37
C GLU A 454 -20.70 12.42 -0.35
N ASN A 455 -19.53 12.00 -0.81
CA ASN A 455 -18.37 11.75 0.05
C ASN A 455 -17.82 13.06 0.65
N PRO A 456 -17.47 13.11 1.95
CA PRO A 456 -16.87 14.30 2.58
C PRO A 456 -15.57 14.77 1.92
N ASP A 457 -14.77 13.87 1.34
CA ASP A 457 -13.56 14.23 0.61
C ASP A 457 -13.89 15.06 -0.64
N PHE A 458 -14.98 14.71 -1.34
CA PHE A 458 -15.46 15.48 -2.48
C PHE A 458 -15.91 16.88 -2.05
N THR A 459 -16.70 16.99 -0.97
CA THR A 459 -17.14 18.28 -0.43
C THR A 459 -15.95 19.17 -0.06
N THR A 460 -14.91 18.58 0.53
CA THR A 460 -13.67 19.29 0.90
C THR A 460 -12.96 19.85 -0.33
N ILE A 461 -12.82 19.04 -1.39
CA ILE A 461 -12.18 19.45 -2.65
C ILE A 461 -13.01 20.54 -3.34
N LEU A 462 -14.32 20.37 -3.46
CA LEU A 462 -15.20 21.36 -4.08
C LEU A 462 -15.15 22.70 -3.33
N SER A 463 -15.22 22.68 -2.00
CA SER A 463 -15.10 23.88 -1.16
C SER A 463 -13.75 24.59 -1.37
N ALA A 464 -12.64 23.83 -1.43
CA ALA A 464 -11.33 24.39 -1.72
C ALA A 464 -11.25 25.03 -3.12
N CYS A 465 -11.83 24.38 -4.14
CA CYS A 465 -11.93 24.93 -5.49
C CYS A 465 -12.75 26.22 -5.53
N LEU A 466 -13.91 26.25 -4.87
CA LEU A 466 -14.78 27.42 -4.79
C LEU A 466 -14.11 28.59 -4.08
N ASN A 467 -13.47 28.34 -2.93
CA ASN A 467 -12.73 29.36 -2.19
C ASN A 467 -11.64 29.98 -3.08
N LYS A 468 -10.85 29.15 -3.77
CA LYS A 468 -9.82 29.63 -4.68
C LYS A 468 -10.41 30.38 -5.89
N GLY A 469 -11.53 29.90 -6.43
CA GLY A 469 -12.26 30.55 -7.52
C GLY A 469 -12.76 31.94 -7.14
N PHE A 470 -13.41 32.09 -5.98
CA PHE A 470 -13.87 33.39 -5.51
C PHE A 470 -12.73 34.35 -5.13
N SER A 471 -11.66 33.84 -4.52
CA SER A 471 -10.44 34.65 -4.32
C SER A 471 -9.90 35.16 -5.65
N ARG A 472 -9.83 34.30 -6.68
CA ARG A 472 -9.34 34.71 -7.99
C ARG A 472 -10.27 35.70 -8.70
N PHE A 473 -11.58 35.53 -8.54
CA PHE A 473 -12.57 36.50 -9.00
C PHE A 473 -12.33 37.87 -8.35
N LEU A 474 -12.12 37.92 -7.03
CA LEU A 474 -11.81 39.17 -6.32
C LEU A 474 -10.46 39.77 -6.72
N ASP A 475 -9.43 38.95 -6.95
CA ASP A 475 -8.13 39.41 -7.45
C ASP A 475 -8.26 40.09 -8.82
N ASN A 476 -9.04 39.49 -9.73
CA ASN A 476 -9.31 40.09 -11.04
C ASN A 476 -10.08 41.42 -10.91
N MET A 477 -10.94 41.55 -9.90
CA MET A 477 -11.65 42.80 -9.62
C MET A 477 -10.73 43.86 -8.99
N ALA A 478 -9.73 43.45 -8.21
CA ALA A 478 -8.86 44.34 -7.43
C ALA A 478 -8.09 45.35 -8.29
N GLU A 479 -7.71 44.97 -9.52
CA GLU A 479 -7.04 45.86 -10.48
C GLU A 479 -7.83 47.15 -10.72
N PHE A 480 -9.16 47.08 -10.71
CA PHE A 480 -10.04 48.23 -10.95
C PHE A 480 -10.25 49.12 -9.71
N PHE A 481 -9.90 48.64 -8.51
CA PHE A 481 -9.93 49.40 -7.26
C PHE A 481 -8.58 50.06 -6.93
N CYS A 482 -7.58 49.95 -7.82
CA CYS A 482 -6.31 50.65 -7.72
C CYS A 482 -6.31 51.92 -8.60
N PRO A 483 -5.74 53.06 -8.13
CA PRO A 483 -5.53 54.21 -9.00
C PRO A 483 -4.50 53.87 -10.09
N ASN A 484 -4.82 54.12 -11.37
CA ASN A 484 -3.85 54.03 -12.46
C ASN A 484 -2.65 54.94 -12.18
N THR A 485 -1.48 54.35 -11.91
CA THR A 485 -0.21 55.05 -11.71
C THR A 485 0.41 55.46 -13.06
N GLN A 486 -0.35 56.14 -13.93
CA GLN A 486 0.13 56.62 -15.24
C GLN A 486 -0.15 58.10 -15.52
N ALA A 487 -0.60 58.88 -14.54
CA ALA A 487 -0.68 60.34 -14.65
C ALA A 487 0.09 60.99 -13.49
N ASP A 488 1.12 61.75 -13.83
CA ASP A 488 1.99 62.62 -13.01
C ASP A 488 3.30 62.04 -12.43
N PRO A 489 4.47 62.38 -13.04
CA PRO A 489 5.79 62.07 -12.49
C PRO A 489 6.26 63.02 -11.37
N THR A 490 5.41 63.91 -10.83
CA THR A 490 5.85 65.02 -9.95
C THR A 490 5.59 64.84 -8.45
N LEU A 491 5.10 63.69 -7.98
CA LEU A 491 4.97 63.42 -6.54
C LEU A 491 5.88 62.28 -6.08
N SER A 492 7.04 62.68 -5.58
CA SER A 492 8.05 61.84 -4.95
C SER A 492 7.64 61.41 -3.53
N ASN A 493 7.71 60.10 -3.30
CA ASN A 493 8.23 59.44 -2.09
C ASN A 493 7.77 59.93 -0.70
N SER A 494 6.47 59.99 -0.42
CA SER A 494 6.01 59.80 0.97
C SER A 494 4.63 59.15 0.99
N HIS A 495 4.52 58.01 1.69
CA HIS A 495 3.33 57.17 1.86
C HIS A 495 2.81 56.44 0.60
N LYS A 496 3.48 55.35 0.22
CA LYS A 496 2.88 54.22 -0.53
C LYS A 496 1.90 53.44 0.38
N GLY A 497 0.93 54.14 0.97
CA GLY A 497 -0.20 53.51 1.63
C GLY A 497 -1.19 53.05 0.57
N LEU A 498 -1.67 51.82 0.67
CA LEU A 498 -2.80 51.32 -0.11
C LEU A 498 -3.99 52.27 0.09
N LEU A 499 -4.18 53.21 -0.83
CA LEU A 499 -5.39 54.02 -0.87
C LEU A 499 -6.52 53.09 -1.32
N HIS A 500 -7.32 52.63 -0.35
CA HIS A 500 -8.56 51.90 -0.57
C HIS A 500 -9.52 52.79 -1.38
N VAL A 501 -9.53 52.65 -2.70
CA VAL A 501 -10.47 53.38 -3.55
C VAL A 501 -11.83 52.70 -3.40
N SER A 502 -12.88 53.50 -3.20
CA SER A 502 -14.27 53.03 -3.24
C SER A 502 -14.89 53.42 -4.58
N LEU A 503 -15.59 52.48 -5.21
CA LEU A 503 -16.26 52.70 -6.49
C LEU A 503 -17.78 52.69 -6.29
N PRO A 504 -18.52 53.61 -6.93
CA PRO A 504 -19.98 53.49 -7.02
C PRO A 504 -20.38 52.16 -7.62
N LEU A 505 -21.42 51.51 -7.08
CA LEU A 505 -21.89 50.20 -7.55
C LEU A 505 -22.19 50.19 -9.07
N ALA A 506 -22.72 51.28 -9.62
CA ALA A 506 -22.92 51.44 -11.07
C ALA A 506 -21.64 51.26 -11.91
N LYS A 507 -20.45 51.54 -11.35
CA LYS A 507 -19.15 51.29 -11.99
C LYS A 507 -18.65 49.86 -11.78
N ILE A 508 -19.03 49.21 -10.68
CA ILE A 508 -18.65 47.82 -10.36
C ILE A 508 -19.42 46.83 -11.25
N ILE A 509 -20.68 47.14 -11.58
CA ILE A 509 -21.54 46.31 -12.44
C ILE A 509 -20.84 45.89 -13.76
N PRO A 510 -20.37 46.80 -14.63
CA PRO A 510 -19.74 46.41 -15.89
C PRO A 510 -18.43 45.62 -15.70
N ILE A 511 -17.68 45.91 -14.63
CA ILE A 511 -16.45 45.17 -14.30
C ILE A 511 -16.80 43.72 -13.94
N THR A 512 -17.77 43.56 -13.04
CA THR A 512 -18.29 42.25 -12.61
C THR A 512 -18.84 41.48 -13.81
N ASN A 513 -19.62 42.15 -14.65
CA ASN A 513 -20.22 41.58 -15.85
C ASN A 513 -19.19 40.98 -16.81
N GLY A 514 -18.01 41.59 -16.92
CA GLY A 514 -16.94 41.14 -17.81
C GLY A 514 -16.17 39.91 -17.31
N GLN A 515 -16.30 39.54 -16.02
CA GLN A 515 -15.51 38.46 -15.43
C GLN A 515 -15.80 37.09 -16.05
N ILE A 516 -17.00 36.86 -16.58
CA ILE A 516 -17.36 35.59 -17.26
C ILE A 516 -16.39 35.23 -18.39
N HIS A 517 -15.84 36.21 -19.10
CA HIS A 517 -14.89 35.97 -20.18
C HIS A 517 -13.51 35.53 -19.69
N SER A 518 -13.16 35.89 -18.45
CA SER A 518 -11.92 35.43 -17.80
C SER A 518 -12.12 34.06 -17.13
N ILE A 519 -13.25 33.88 -16.43
CA ILE A 519 -13.59 32.66 -15.70
C ILE A 519 -13.82 31.49 -16.67
N CYS A 520 -14.65 31.68 -17.69
CA CYS A 520 -15.00 30.65 -18.68
C CYS A 520 -14.19 30.82 -19.98
N SER A 521 -12.89 31.06 -19.86
CA SER A 521 -11.99 31.24 -20.99
C SER A 521 -11.41 29.90 -21.46
N GLU A 522 -11.49 29.64 -22.76
CA GLU A 522 -10.87 28.47 -23.42
C GLU A 522 -9.36 28.63 -23.58
N THR A 523 -8.90 29.86 -23.80
CA THR A 523 -7.46 30.15 -23.76
C THR A 523 -6.98 29.95 -22.33
N PRO A 524 -5.74 29.47 -22.14
CA PRO A 524 -5.06 29.36 -20.85
C PRO A 524 -5.34 30.56 -19.93
N SER A 525 -6.39 30.47 -19.13
CA SER A 525 -6.70 31.46 -18.12
C SER A 525 -6.10 30.96 -16.83
N GLN A 526 -5.52 31.86 -16.05
CA GLN A 526 -5.02 31.56 -14.71
C GLN A 526 -6.13 31.10 -13.75
N PHE A 527 -7.40 31.11 -14.17
CA PHE A 527 -8.53 30.65 -13.38
C PHE A 527 -8.73 29.14 -13.49
N VAL A 528 -8.79 28.61 -14.72
CA VAL A 528 -9.07 27.18 -14.95
C VAL A 528 -7.80 26.33 -14.84
N GLN A 529 -6.65 26.89 -15.24
CA GLN A 529 -5.34 26.24 -15.06
C GLN A 529 -4.87 26.32 -13.62
#